data_AF-A0A8J3PFR7-F1
#
_entry.id   AF-A0A8J3PFR7-F1
#
_cell.length_a   1.000
_cell.length_b   1.000
_cell.length_c   1.000
_cell.angle_alpha   90.00
_cell.angle_beta   90.00
_cell.angle_gamma   90.00
#
_symmetry.space_group_name_H-M   'P 1'
#
loop_
_entity.id
_entity.type
_entity.pdbx_description
1 polymer ?
#
loop_
_entity_poly.entity_id
_entity_poly.type
_entity_poly.pdbx_seq_one_letter_code
_entity_poly.pdbx_strand_id
1 'polypeptide(L)'
;MLAGFGALAALALLPGCKEAIEAAADSCPEDPAESGGVTWNPDIGRPMFWGVHDLTSAVHGTPRDLRVYYPTYGGATAGAPMLKLCLTRWPVVLLLHGQPPKGVSLTRYHVRWERFAAVLARCGYAVVVPSHPAQLSQGGDDPAITAAAADLAWVRTQWEHRRWIDDRAVSTAVIGHSYGGLLGARVMAANPDFAAFVSLGAPYAELNDRATVLTGIGAPTFFAWAVGGSGGGQIFEDLDGTTKIWDGLPQPRYAAVYQGEHFDYLRPQDVGTDLRGPCPQLGGAMADLVALFLSTHLPVPLGRTRVGADLMPPQVDLTPQQEFFAGAHLQGVAQFAAAPGCRLDLRWKLDAVTGSRRLGP
;
A
#
# COMPACT_ATOMS: atom_id res chain seq x y z
N MET A 1 16.31 -18.65 20.02
CA MET A 1 16.12 -19.64 18.93
C MET A 1 15.57 -20.99 19.39
N LEU A 2 15.75 -21.46 20.63
CA LEU A 2 15.25 -22.77 21.07
C LEU A 2 13.72 -22.86 21.32
N ALA A 3 13.01 -21.74 21.53
CA ALA A 3 11.58 -21.76 21.82
C ALA A 3 10.68 -22.05 20.59
N GLY A 4 11.15 -21.78 19.37
CA GLY A 4 10.39 -22.06 18.13
C GLY A 4 10.50 -23.52 17.67
N PHE A 5 11.66 -24.15 17.87
CA PHE A 5 11.85 -25.57 17.55
C PHE A 5 11.17 -26.52 18.54
N GLY A 6 10.95 -26.08 19.79
CA GLY A 6 10.25 -26.89 20.80
C GLY A 6 8.80 -27.22 20.44
N ALA A 7 8.10 -26.31 19.74
CA ALA A 7 6.74 -26.56 19.28
C ALA A 7 6.67 -27.55 18.10
N LEU A 8 7.65 -27.51 17.19
CA LEU A 8 7.76 -28.45 16.06
C LEU A 8 8.09 -29.88 16.52
N ALA A 9 8.88 -30.04 17.58
CA ALA A 9 9.23 -31.36 18.13
C ALA A 9 8.02 -32.12 18.69
N ALA A 10 7.01 -31.42 19.25
CA ALA A 10 5.80 -32.05 19.77
C ALA A 10 4.81 -32.47 18.66
N LEU A 11 4.84 -31.79 17.50
CA LEU A 11 4.00 -32.11 16.34
C LEU A 11 4.51 -33.33 15.54
N ALA A 12 5.80 -33.66 15.63
CA ALA A 12 6.41 -34.77 14.89
C ALA A 12 5.87 -36.18 15.21
N LEU A 13 5.04 -36.32 16.25
CA LEU A 13 4.46 -37.60 16.69
C LEU A 13 3.08 -37.92 16.09
N LEU A 14 2.46 -36.98 15.35
CA LEU A 14 1.18 -37.21 14.69
C LEU A 14 1.37 -37.55 13.20
N PRO A 15 0.81 -38.67 12.70
CA PRO A 15 0.85 -38.99 11.28
C PRO A 15 0.18 -37.87 10.47
N GLY A 16 0.90 -37.32 9.46
CA GLY A 16 0.52 -36.13 8.69
C GLY A 16 1.30 -34.85 9.05
N CYS A 17 2.00 -34.81 10.19
CA CYS A 17 2.81 -33.64 10.55
C CYS A 17 4.17 -33.59 9.84
N LYS A 18 4.67 -34.72 9.30
CA LYS A 18 5.94 -34.74 8.58
C LYS A 18 5.93 -33.79 7.37
N GLU A 19 4.90 -33.86 6.54
CA GLU A 19 4.75 -33.00 5.37
C GLU A 19 4.61 -31.52 5.77
N ALA A 20 3.87 -31.24 6.86
CA ALA A 20 3.75 -29.89 7.39
C ALA A 20 5.07 -29.35 7.98
N ILE A 21 5.87 -30.20 8.61
CA ILE A 21 7.19 -29.86 9.14
C ILE A 21 8.19 -29.63 8.01
N GLU A 22 8.19 -30.47 6.98
CA GLU A 22 9.04 -30.32 5.78
C GLU A 22 8.66 -29.04 5.04
N ALA A 23 7.37 -28.78 4.80
CA ALA A 23 6.91 -27.53 4.18
C ALA A 23 7.25 -26.29 5.04
N ALA A 24 7.20 -26.41 6.37
CA ALA A 24 7.61 -25.34 7.28
C ALA A 24 9.13 -25.10 7.24
N ALA A 25 9.94 -26.16 7.20
CA ALA A 25 11.40 -26.06 7.07
C ALA A 25 11.81 -25.45 5.73
N ASP A 26 11.16 -25.87 4.64
CA ASP A 26 11.38 -25.34 3.28
C ASP A 26 10.96 -23.86 3.14
N SER A 27 10.15 -23.35 4.08
CA SER A 27 9.77 -21.95 4.16
C SER A 27 10.78 -21.07 4.90
N CYS A 28 11.80 -21.65 5.51
CA CYS A 28 12.83 -20.92 6.24
C CYS A 28 13.99 -20.51 5.32
N PRO A 29 14.69 -19.39 5.63
CA PRO A 29 15.92 -19.07 4.92
C PRO A 29 16.97 -20.15 5.16
N GLU A 30 17.77 -20.43 4.13
CA GLU A 30 18.85 -21.42 4.21
C GLU A 30 19.93 -20.99 5.22
N ASP A 31 20.22 -19.68 5.28
CA ASP A 31 21.09 -19.07 6.27
C ASP A 31 20.26 -18.27 7.30
N PRO A 32 20.27 -18.67 8.60
CA PRO A 32 19.59 -17.93 9.66
C PRO A 32 20.03 -16.46 9.78
N ALA A 33 21.23 -16.09 9.34
CA ALA A 33 21.70 -14.71 9.34
C ALA A 33 20.87 -13.81 8.40
N GLU A 34 20.17 -14.37 7.42
CA GLU A 34 19.28 -13.62 6.52
C GLU A 34 18.00 -13.10 7.20
N SER A 35 17.74 -13.53 8.44
CA SER A 35 16.72 -12.92 9.30
C SER A 35 17.21 -11.62 9.96
N GLY A 36 18.51 -11.32 9.93
CA GLY A 36 19.11 -10.20 10.66
C GLY A 36 18.94 -10.28 12.18
N GLY A 37 18.67 -11.47 12.73
CA GLY A 37 18.35 -11.66 14.15
C GLY A 37 16.97 -11.16 14.55
N VAL A 38 16.09 -10.86 13.58
CA VAL A 38 14.70 -10.47 13.81
C VAL A 38 13.90 -11.70 14.21
N THR A 39 13.22 -11.64 15.35
CA THR A 39 12.43 -12.76 15.91
C THR A 39 10.93 -12.48 15.97
N TRP A 40 10.45 -11.43 15.30
CA TRP A 40 9.03 -11.10 15.18
C TRP A 40 8.66 -10.98 13.70
N ASN A 41 7.36 -11.09 13.41
CA ASN A 41 6.85 -10.75 12.08
C ASN A 41 6.52 -9.25 12.06
N PRO A 42 7.14 -8.50 11.15
CA PRO A 42 6.82 -7.09 10.97
C PRO A 42 5.34 -6.91 10.66
N ASP A 43 4.76 -5.92 11.31
CA ASP A 43 3.39 -5.48 11.04
C ASP A 43 3.30 -3.97 11.27
N ILE A 44 2.11 -3.41 11.09
CA ILE A 44 1.83 -1.98 11.28
C ILE A 44 2.27 -1.43 12.64
N GLY A 45 2.23 -2.23 13.69
CA GLY A 45 2.63 -1.83 15.04
C GLY A 45 4.09 -2.15 15.36
N ARG A 46 4.70 -3.11 14.65
CA ARG A 46 6.09 -3.56 14.86
C ARG A 46 6.87 -3.46 13.55
N PRO A 47 7.22 -2.24 13.10
CA PRO A 47 7.82 -2.02 11.80
C PRO A 47 9.26 -2.52 11.71
N MET A 48 9.77 -2.57 10.48
CA MET A 48 11.18 -2.76 10.13
C MET A 48 11.74 -1.55 9.38
N PHE A 49 13.01 -1.61 8.96
CA PHE A 49 13.47 -0.75 7.88
C PHE A 49 12.90 -1.20 6.53
N TRP A 50 13.12 -0.39 5.50
CA TRP A 50 12.74 -0.72 4.12
C TRP A 50 13.95 -0.69 3.20
N GLY A 51 13.99 -1.65 2.28
CA GLY A 51 14.93 -1.69 1.18
C GLY A 51 14.26 -1.25 -0.13
N VAL A 52 15.09 -0.95 -1.12
CA VAL A 52 14.67 -0.58 -2.48
C VAL A 52 15.49 -1.37 -3.49
N HIS A 53 14.81 -1.91 -4.50
CA HIS A 53 15.41 -2.50 -5.69
C HIS A 53 14.88 -1.79 -6.94
N ASP A 54 15.76 -1.07 -7.64
CA ASP A 54 15.49 -0.49 -8.96
C ASP A 54 15.72 -1.56 -10.04
N LEU A 55 14.65 -1.98 -10.73
CA LEU A 55 14.69 -3.02 -11.74
C LEU A 55 14.36 -2.42 -13.09
N THR A 56 15.22 -2.63 -14.08
CA THR A 56 14.98 -2.22 -15.47
C THR A 56 14.67 -3.42 -16.35
N SER A 57 13.84 -3.22 -17.38
CA SER A 57 13.50 -4.28 -18.34
C SER A 57 14.73 -4.81 -19.06
N ALA A 58 15.68 -3.93 -19.38
CA ALA A 58 16.90 -4.25 -20.09
C ALA A 58 17.87 -5.15 -19.30
N VAL A 59 17.91 -5.01 -17.98
CA VAL A 59 18.88 -5.74 -17.13
C VAL A 59 18.24 -6.95 -16.46
N HIS A 60 16.98 -6.83 -16.03
CA HIS A 60 16.33 -7.82 -15.19
C HIS A 60 15.22 -8.58 -15.91
N GLY A 61 14.90 -8.23 -17.16
CA GLY A 61 13.81 -8.86 -17.90
C GLY A 61 12.43 -8.55 -17.31
N THR A 62 12.29 -7.48 -16.53
CA THR A 62 10.98 -7.02 -16.06
C THR A 62 10.10 -6.60 -17.25
N PRO A 63 8.75 -6.70 -17.15
CA PRO A 63 7.85 -6.24 -18.21
C PRO A 63 8.05 -4.76 -18.57
N ARG A 64 8.43 -3.95 -17.57
CA ARG A 64 8.78 -2.53 -17.65
C ARG A 64 9.69 -2.17 -16.48
N ASP A 65 10.22 -0.95 -16.45
CA ASP A 65 11.00 -0.50 -15.30
C ASP A 65 10.11 -0.50 -14.04
N LEU A 66 10.62 -1.11 -12.96
CA LEU A 66 9.94 -1.23 -11.67
C LEU A 66 10.84 -0.68 -10.57
N ARG A 67 10.23 -0.11 -9.54
CA ARG A 67 10.87 0.00 -8.23
C ARG A 67 10.12 -0.88 -7.23
N VAL A 68 10.82 -1.79 -6.58
CA VAL A 68 10.25 -2.65 -5.53
C VAL A 68 10.77 -2.22 -4.17
N TYR A 69 9.85 -1.98 -3.24
CA TYR A 69 10.15 -1.72 -1.83
C TYR A 69 9.80 -2.96 -1.01
N TYR A 70 10.62 -3.29 -0.03
CA TYR A 70 10.44 -4.51 0.77
C TYR A 70 10.97 -4.33 2.19
N PRO A 71 10.52 -5.16 3.16
CA PRO A 71 11.04 -5.12 4.52
C PRO A 71 12.51 -5.54 4.54
N THR A 72 13.34 -4.86 5.32
CA THR A 72 14.76 -5.19 5.51
C THR A 72 15.17 -5.00 6.97
N TYR A 73 16.19 -5.74 7.40
CA TYR A 73 16.90 -5.47 8.64
C TYR A 73 18.11 -4.55 8.44
N GLY A 74 18.49 -4.26 7.19
CA GLY A 74 19.60 -3.37 6.85
C GLY A 74 19.24 -1.90 7.07
N GLY A 75 20.14 -1.11 7.64
CA GLY A 75 19.93 0.33 7.82
C GLY A 75 20.10 1.17 6.55
N ALA A 76 20.66 0.60 5.48
CA ALA A 76 20.72 1.22 4.16
C ALA A 76 19.43 0.95 3.38
N THR A 77 19.03 1.88 2.50
CA THR A 77 17.83 1.72 1.67
C THR A 77 18.14 1.05 0.33
N ALA A 78 19.17 1.54 -0.39
CA ALA A 78 19.55 1.00 -1.69
C ALA A 78 20.34 -0.31 -1.54
N GLY A 79 19.90 -1.38 -2.23
CA GLY A 79 20.60 -2.67 -2.24
C GLY A 79 20.61 -3.39 -0.88
N ALA A 80 19.67 -3.05 0.00
CA ALA A 80 19.54 -3.71 1.29
C ALA A 80 19.11 -5.19 1.12
N PRO A 81 19.56 -6.11 1.98
CA PRO A 81 19.08 -7.48 1.93
C PRO A 81 17.59 -7.52 2.30
N MET A 82 16.77 -8.23 1.53
CA MET A 82 15.39 -8.46 1.91
C MET A 82 15.31 -9.29 3.19
N LEU A 83 14.40 -8.92 4.10
CA LEU A 83 14.15 -9.68 5.32
C LEU A 83 13.49 -11.02 4.96
N LYS A 84 14.08 -12.11 5.42
CA LYS A 84 13.60 -13.48 5.19
C LYS A 84 13.23 -14.12 6.52
N LEU A 85 11.99 -14.57 6.65
CA LEU A 85 11.46 -15.18 7.87
C LEU A 85 10.76 -16.48 7.52
N CYS A 86 10.93 -17.50 8.37
CA CYS A 86 10.17 -18.74 8.25
C CYS A 86 8.67 -18.46 8.26
N LEU A 87 7.92 -19.20 7.45
CA LEU A 87 6.45 -19.16 7.40
C LEU A 87 5.83 -17.82 6.98
N THR A 88 6.64 -16.82 6.62
CA THR A 88 6.17 -15.51 6.21
C THR A 88 6.53 -15.25 4.75
N ARG A 89 5.50 -15.04 3.95
CA ARG A 89 5.60 -14.46 2.62
C ARG A 89 4.94 -13.09 2.63
N TRP A 90 5.60 -12.10 2.05
CA TRP A 90 5.14 -10.72 2.11
C TRP A 90 3.98 -10.51 1.15
N PRO A 91 2.82 -10.00 1.62
CA PRO A 91 1.74 -9.60 0.73
C PRO A 91 2.22 -8.49 -0.22
N VAL A 92 1.65 -8.47 -1.42
CA VAL A 92 2.08 -7.57 -2.50
C VAL A 92 1.13 -6.38 -2.62
N VAL A 93 1.70 -5.19 -2.74
CA VAL A 93 0.95 -3.97 -3.05
C VAL A 93 1.41 -3.42 -4.39
N LEU A 94 0.50 -3.33 -5.36
CA LEU A 94 0.77 -2.65 -6.63
C LEU A 94 0.43 -1.17 -6.50
N LEU A 95 1.41 -0.28 -6.67
CA LEU A 95 1.21 1.17 -6.61
C LEU A 95 1.33 1.78 -8.02
N LEU A 96 0.20 2.20 -8.56
CA LEU A 96 0.06 2.80 -9.90
C LEU A 96 0.01 4.33 -9.78
N HIS A 97 1.01 5.01 -10.32
CA HIS A 97 1.09 6.46 -10.22
C HIS A 97 0.15 7.17 -11.20
N GLY A 98 -0.20 8.41 -10.86
CA GLY A 98 -0.95 9.29 -11.76
C GLY A 98 -0.10 9.91 -12.86
N GLN A 99 -0.73 10.81 -13.63
CA GLN A 99 0.02 11.71 -14.50
C GLN A 99 0.97 12.58 -13.67
N PRO A 100 2.18 12.85 -14.18
CA PRO A 100 3.07 13.79 -13.52
C PRO A 100 2.44 15.19 -13.44
N PRO A 101 2.67 15.92 -12.33
CA PRO A 101 2.34 17.33 -12.23
C PRO A 101 2.95 18.15 -13.36
N LYS A 102 2.37 19.31 -13.62
CA LYS A 102 2.89 20.26 -14.60
C LYS A 102 4.36 20.60 -14.28
N GLY A 103 5.22 20.46 -15.28
CA GLY A 103 6.66 20.71 -15.17
C GLY A 103 7.47 19.55 -14.60
N VAL A 104 6.84 18.39 -14.31
CA VAL A 104 7.52 17.17 -13.88
C VAL A 104 7.60 16.17 -15.03
N SER A 105 8.79 15.61 -15.27
CA SER A 105 8.98 14.57 -16.29
C SER A 105 8.35 13.25 -15.86
N LEU A 106 7.76 12.53 -16.82
CA LEU A 106 7.30 11.15 -16.65
C LEU A 106 8.46 10.17 -16.44
N THR A 107 9.67 10.50 -16.92
CA THR A 107 10.84 9.63 -16.77
C THR A 107 11.15 9.42 -15.29
N ARG A 108 11.18 8.15 -14.85
CA ARG A 108 11.35 7.74 -13.45
C ARG A 108 10.32 8.34 -12.49
N TYR A 109 9.17 8.82 -12.97
CA TYR A 109 8.18 9.47 -12.09
C TYR A 109 7.65 8.53 -11.00
N HIS A 110 7.53 7.23 -11.30
CA HIS A 110 7.18 6.16 -10.35
C HIS A 110 8.02 6.18 -9.07
N VAL A 111 9.29 6.64 -9.11
CA VAL A 111 10.16 6.68 -7.93
C VAL A 111 9.79 7.76 -6.91
N ARG A 112 9.00 8.78 -7.32
CA ARG A 112 8.59 9.90 -6.44
C ARG A 112 7.53 9.50 -5.40
N TRP A 113 6.97 8.31 -5.53
CA TRP A 113 5.96 7.72 -4.63
C TRP A 113 6.57 6.97 -3.43
N GLU A 114 7.86 7.17 -3.17
CA GLU A 114 8.63 6.54 -2.10
C GLU A 114 7.93 6.58 -0.75
N ARG A 115 7.30 7.69 -0.36
CA ARG A 115 6.68 7.83 0.97
C ARG A 115 5.68 6.72 1.28
N PHE A 116 4.74 6.46 0.36
CA PHE A 116 3.73 5.42 0.53
C PHE A 116 4.37 4.03 0.54
N ALA A 117 5.24 3.79 -0.43
CA ALA A 117 5.87 2.48 -0.59
C ALA A 117 6.81 2.13 0.58
N ALA A 118 7.53 3.11 1.11
CA ALA A 118 8.41 2.95 2.27
C ALA A 118 7.61 2.65 3.54
N VAL A 119 6.55 3.42 3.84
CA VAL A 119 5.71 3.16 5.03
C VAL A 119 5.13 1.75 4.97
N LEU A 120 4.61 1.32 3.81
CA LEU A 120 4.09 -0.03 3.63
C LEU A 120 5.19 -1.11 3.73
N ALA A 121 6.35 -0.91 3.12
CA ALA A 121 7.46 -1.85 3.24
C ALA A 121 7.93 -2.02 4.69
N ARG A 122 7.95 -0.93 5.47
CA ARG A 122 8.20 -1.00 6.92
C ARG A 122 7.14 -1.82 7.66
N CYS A 123 5.90 -1.87 7.18
CA CYS A 123 4.79 -2.63 7.75
C CYS A 123 4.75 -4.10 7.34
N GLY A 124 5.70 -4.60 6.53
CA GLY A 124 5.70 -6.01 6.09
C GLY A 124 5.08 -6.24 4.71
N TYR A 125 5.05 -5.24 3.83
CA TYR A 125 4.56 -5.40 2.44
C TYR A 125 5.71 -5.37 1.43
N ALA A 126 5.58 -6.13 0.34
CA ALA A 126 6.36 -5.89 -0.86
C ALA A 126 5.58 -4.96 -1.79
N VAL A 127 6.10 -3.75 -2.06
CA VAL A 127 5.41 -2.74 -2.86
C VAL A 127 6.04 -2.63 -4.22
N VAL A 128 5.27 -2.93 -5.27
CA VAL A 128 5.70 -2.87 -6.67
C VAL A 128 5.22 -1.57 -7.28
N VAL A 129 6.14 -0.74 -7.74
CA VAL A 129 5.84 0.58 -8.33
C VAL A 129 6.33 0.61 -9.78
N PRO A 130 5.50 0.24 -10.76
CA PRO A 130 5.90 0.24 -12.15
C PRO A 130 5.99 1.66 -12.74
N SER A 131 6.92 1.84 -13.68
CA SER A 131 6.91 2.95 -14.62
C SER A 131 5.84 2.72 -15.68
N HIS A 132 4.89 3.63 -15.84
CA HIS A 132 3.87 3.51 -16.88
C HIS A 132 3.43 4.87 -17.44
N PRO A 133 2.74 4.92 -18.60
CA PRO A 133 2.35 6.18 -19.24
C PRO A 133 1.36 7.04 -18.43
N ALA A 134 0.70 6.45 -17.43
CA ALA A 134 -0.36 7.06 -16.62
C ALA A 134 -1.42 7.80 -17.44
N GLN A 135 -1.92 7.15 -18.50
CA GLN A 135 -3.00 7.70 -19.34
C GLN A 135 -4.37 7.31 -18.77
N LEU A 136 -5.40 8.07 -19.17
CA LEU A 136 -6.79 7.79 -18.81
C LEU A 136 -7.20 6.41 -19.33
N SER A 137 -7.47 5.49 -18.41
CA SER A 137 -7.85 4.12 -18.74
C SER A 137 -9.34 4.01 -19.05
N GLN A 138 -9.67 3.75 -20.32
CA GLN A 138 -11.03 3.61 -20.83
C GLN A 138 -11.28 2.15 -21.20
N GLY A 139 -12.37 1.56 -20.70
CA GLY A 139 -12.76 0.18 -21.01
C GLY A 139 -12.02 -0.89 -20.20
N GLY A 140 -12.60 -2.09 -20.16
CA GLY A 140 -12.06 -3.25 -19.43
C GLY A 140 -10.98 -4.02 -20.19
N ASP A 141 -10.73 -3.67 -21.45
CA ASP A 141 -9.75 -4.27 -22.36
C ASP A 141 -8.48 -3.42 -22.50
N ASP A 142 -8.30 -2.40 -21.67
CA ASP A 142 -7.11 -1.54 -21.66
C ASP A 142 -5.84 -2.41 -21.45
N PRO A 143 -4.87 -2.37 -22.39
CA PRO A 143 -3.60 -3.11 -22.28
C PRO A 143 -2.82 -2.82 -20.99
N ALA A 144 -3.03 -1.66 -20.36
CA ALA A 144 -2.43 -1.31 -19.08
C ALA A 144 -2.88 -2.22 -17.92
N ILE A 145 -4.09 -2.81 -17.99
CA ILE A 145 -4.58 -3.79 -17.02
C ILE A 145 -3.74 -5.07 -17.11
N THR A 146 -3.53 -5.58 -18.33
CA THR A 146 -2.68 -6.74 -18.58
C THR A 146 -1.22 -6.47 -18.20
N ALA A 147 -0.71 -5.26 -18.48
CA ALA A 147 0.64 -4.86 -18.06
C ALA A 147 0.81 -4.85 -16.53
N ALA A 148 -0.19 -4.36 -15.80
CA ALA A 148 -0.21 -4.38 -14.33
C ALA A 148 -0.20 -5.82 -13.78
N ALA A 149 -0.97 -6.72 -14.40
CA ALA A 149 -0.95 -8.14 -14.05
C ALA A 149 0.41 -8.80 -14.35
N ALA A 150 1.06 -8.42 -15.46
CA ALA A 150 2.39 -8.91 -15.81
C ALA A 150 3.47 -8.51 -14.80
N ASP A 151 3.41 -7.29 -14.25
CA ASP A 151 4.35 -6.86 -13.20
C ASP A 151 4.22 -7.71 -11.94
N LEU A 152 2.99 -7.93 -11.47
CA LEU A 152 2.70 -8.78 -10.31
C LEU A 152 3.16 -10.22 -10.55
N ALA A 153 2.87 -10.77 -11.73
CA ALA A 153 3.31 -12.10 -12.11
C ALA A 153 4.84 -12.21 -12.12
N TRP A 154 5.54 -11.22 -12.67
CA TRP A 154 7.00 -11.21 -12.71
C TRP A 154 7.61 -11.20 -11.30
N VAL A 155 7.11 -10.34 -10.40
CA VAL A 155 7.62 -10.28 -9.01
C VAL A 155 7.42 -11.60 -8.27
N ARG A 156 6.34 -12.33 -8.57
CA ARG A 156 6.01 -13.63 -7.97
C ARG A 156 6.74 -14.82 -8.57
N THR A 157 7.24 -14.73 -9.81
CA THR A 157 7.72 -15.91 -10.54
C THR A 157 9.16 -15.78 -11.04
N GLN A 158 9.66 -14.58 -11.25
CA GLN A 158 10.96 -14.33 -11.88
C GLN A 158 11.92 -13.53 -11.01
N TRP A 159 11.40 -12.68 -10.11
CA TRP A 159 12.26 -11.93 -9.21
C TRP A 159 13.14 -12.84 -8.36
N GLU A 160 14.36 -12.40 -8.05
CA GLU A 160 15.31 -13.18 -7.24
C GLU A 160 14.77 -13.49 -5.83
N HIS A 161 13.90 -12.63 -5.29
CA HIS A 161 13.28 -12.81 -3.98
C HIS A 161 11.87 -13.43 -4.04
N ARG A 162 11.43 -13.95 -5.20
CA ARG A 162 10.08 -14.50 -5.40
C ARG A 162 9.61 -15.50 -4.34
N ARG A 163 10.52 -16.30 -3.75
CA ARG A 163 10.18 -17.30 -2.71
C ARG A 163 9.62 -16.66 -1.43
N TRP A 164 9.91 -15.38 -1.21
CA TRP A 164 9.48 -14.60 -0.06
C TRP A 164 8.25 -13.75 -0.35
N ILE A 165 7.70 -13.82 -1.55
CA ILE A 165 6.53 -13.06 -1.99
C ILE A 165 5.30 -13.95 -1.93
N ASP A 166 4.21 -13.40 -1.42
CA ASP A 166 2.92 -14.11 -1.41
C ASP A 166 2.33 -14.13 -2.83
N ASP A 167 2.09 -15.32 -3.33
CA ASP A 167 1.60 -15.59 -4.68
C ASP A 167 0.07 -15.64 -4.77
N ARG A 168 -0.63 -15.61 -3.63
CA ARG A 168 -2.09 -15.68 -3.58
C ARG A 168 -2.72 -14.35 -3.98
N ALA A 169 -3.80 -14.40 -4.77
CA ALA A 169 -4.57 -13.21 -5.16
C ALA A 169 -5.10 -12.44 -3.94
N VAL A 170 -5.63 -13.15 -2.94
CA VAL A 170 -6.09 -12.62 -1.64
C VAL A 170 -4.98 -11.99 -0.78
N SER A 171 -3.72 -12.08 -1.21
CA SER A 171 -2.58 -11.42 -0.59
C SER A 171 -2.06 -10.26 -1.44
N THR A 172 -2.96 -9.63 -2.21
CA THR A 172 -2.67 -8.48 -3.08
C THR A 172 -3.56 -7.29 -2.72
N ALA A 173 -3.00 -6.10 -2.74
CA ALA A 173 -3.76 -4.85 -2.79
C ALA A 173 -3.27 -3.95 -3.93
N VAL A 174 -4.12 -3.02 -4.33
CA VAL A 174 -3.78 -2.01 -5.35
C VAL A 174 -3.93 -0.62 -4.74
N ILE A 175 -2.97 0.24 -5.01
CA ILE A 175 -3.02 1.68 -4.74
C ILE A 175 -2.91 2.38 -6.09
N GLY A 176 -3.75 3.38 -6.33
CA GLY A 176 -3.63 4.20 -7.52
C GLY A 176 -3.88 5.67 -7.23
N HIS A 177 -3.09 6.54 -7.86
CA HIS A 177 -3.29 8.00 -7.82
C HIS A 177 -3.78 8.52 -9.17
N SER A 178 -4.72 9.48 -9.17
CA SER A 178 -5.21 10.11 -10.41
C SER A 178 -5.66 9.05 -11.44
N TYR A 179 -5.16 9.12 -12.69
CA TYR A 179 -5.38 8.09 -13.71
C TYR A 179 -4.82 6.70 -13.35
N GLY A 180 -3.77 6.62 -12.52
CA GLY A 180 -3.35 5.37 -11.89
C GLY A 180 -4.39 4.80 -10.93
N GLY A 181 -5.21 5.65 -10.30
CA GLY A 181 -6.39 5.27 -9.52
C GLY A 181 -7.49 4.65 -10.37
N LEU A 182 -7.78 5.24 -11.55
CA LEU A 182 -8.74 4.67 -12.50
C LEU A 182 -8.27 3.31 -13.04
N LEU A 183 -6.99 3.23 -13.43
CA LEU A 183 -6.38 1.96 -13.83
C LEU A 183 -6.42 0.94 -12.69
N GLY A 184 -6.10 1.35 -11.46
CA GLY A 184 -6.15 0.50 -10.28
C GLY A 184 -7.55 -0.06 -10.00
N ALA A 185 -8.58 0.77 -10.13
CA ALA A 185 -9.96 0.33 -10.00
C ALA A 185 -10.34 -0.74 -11.05
N ARG A 186 -9.86 -0.60 -12.29
CA ARG A 186 -10.06 -1.62 -13.34
C ARG A 186 -9.26 -2.89 -13.07
N VAL A 187 -8.02 -2.78 -12.58
CA VAL A 187 -7.23 -3.94 -12.14
C VAL A 187 -7.98 -4.69 -11.05
N MET A 188 -8.54 -4.00 -10.06
CA MET A 188 -9.37 -4.62 -9.02
C MET A 188 -10.63 -5.27 -9.59
N ALA A 189 -11.34 -4.59 -10.50
CA ALA A 189 -12.54 -5.15 -11.13
C ALA A 189 -12.24 -6.41 -11.97
N ALA A 190 -11.07 -6.49 -12.58
CA ALA A 190 -10.60 -7.67 -13.30
C ALA A 190 -10.07 -8.79 -12.38
N ASN A 191 -9.82 -8.50 -11.10
CA ASN A 191 -9.22 -9.42 -10.13
C ASN A 191 -10.02 -9.38 -8.81
N PRO A 192 -11.24 -9.97 -8.78
CA PRO A 192 -12.15 -9.85 -7.64
C PRO A 192 -11.61 -10.49 -6.34
N ASP A 193 -10.59 -11.35 -6.43
CA ASP A 193 -9.95 -11.97 -5.27
C ASP A 193 -8.90 -11.07 -4.60
N PHE A 194 -8.59 -9.88 -5.15
CA PHE A 194 -7.67 -8.95 -4.49
C PHE A 194 -8.30 -8.36 -3.22
N ALA A 195 -7.49 -8.20 -2.18
CA ALA A 195 -7.99 -7.99 -0.82
C ALA A 195 -8.47 -6.56 -0.54
N ALA A 196 -7.84 -5.55 -1.15
CA ALA A 196 -8.12 -4.16 -0.85
C ALA A 196 -7.68 -3.21 -1.97
N PHE A 197 -8.36 -2.07 -2.05
CA PHE A 197 -8.05 -1.00 -3.00
C PHE A 197 -7.92 0.36 -2.32
N VAL A 198 -6.98 1.17 -2.80
CA VAL A 198 -6.77 2.55 -2.35
C VAL A 198 -6.79 3.47 -3.57
N SER A 199 -7.71 4.43 -3.57
CA SER A 199 -7.90 5.40 -4.63
C SER A 199 -7.55 6.80 -4.14
N LEU A 200 -6.40 7.33 -4.57
CA LEU A 200 -5.88 8.64 -4.21
C LEU A 200 -6.22 9.66 -5.30
N GLY A 201 -7.28 10.43 -5.11
CA GLY A 201 -7.71 11.50 -6.02
C GLY A 201 -7.99 11.03 -7.44
N ALA A 202 -8.68 9.91 -7.60
CA ALA A 202 -8.97 9.37 -8.93
C ALA A 202 -10.17 10.10 -9.56
N PRO A 203 -10.05 10.59 -10.82
CA PRO A 203 -11.10 11.38 -11.47
C PRO A 203 -12.20 10.51 -12.08
N TYR A 204 -12.98 9.81 -11.25
CA TYR A 204 -13.99 8.86 -11.72
C TYR A 204 -15.05 9.50 -12.63
N ALA A 205 -15.28 10.81 -12.51
CA ALA A 205 -16.20 11.55 -13.38
C ALA A 205 -15.79 11.53 -14.87
N GLU A 206 -14.54 11.21 -15.20
CA GLU A 206 -14.05 11.08 -16.57
C GLU A 206 -14.32 9.69 -17.19
N LEU A 207 -14.82 8.73 -16.41
CA LEU A 207 -15.15 7.40 -16.91
C LEU A 207 -16.58 7.35 -17.46
N ASN A 208 -16.71 6.89 -18.71
CA ASN A 208 -18.00 6.63 -19.33
C ASN A 208 -18.75 5.47 -18.65
N ASP A 209 -17.99 4.49 -18.13
CA ASP A 209 -18.46 3.27 -17.47
C ASP A 209 -18.25 3.33 -15.94
N ARG A 210 -18.20 4.53 -15.37
CA ARG A 210 -17.91 4.78 -13.94
C ARG A 210 -18.65 3.84 -12.98
N ALA A 211 -19.95 3.67 -13.17
CA ALA A 211 -20.76 2.83 -12.29
C ALA A 211 -20.28 1.37 -12.31
N THR A 212 -20.06 0.81 -13.50
CA THR A 212 -19.57 -0.55 -13.70
C THR A 212 -18.20 -0.75 -13.06
N VAL A 213 -17.28 0.20 -13.24
CA VAL A 213 -15.92 0.10 -12.66
C VAL A 213 -15.97 0.13 -11.13
N LEU A 214 -16.71 1.08 -10.56
CA LEU A 214 -16.78 1.27 -9.11
C LEU A 214 -17.48 0.12 -8.37
N THR A 215 -18.51 -0.48 -8.97
CA THR A 215 -19.17 -1.67 -8.42
C THR A 215 -18.34 -2.93 -8.65
N GLY A 216 -17.57 -2.97 -9.75
CA GLY A 216 -16.69 -4.09 -10.10
C GLY A 216 -15.54 -4.31 -9.12
N ILE A 217 -15.08 -3.28 -8.38
CA ILE A 217 -13.95 -3.39 -7.44
C ILE A 217 -14.14 -4.53 -6.44
N GLY A 218 -15.36 -4.75 -5.92
CA GLY A 218 -15.72 -5.92 -5.10
C GLY A 218 -15.07 -6.04 -3.71
N ALA A 219 -14.02 -5.27 -3.43
CA ALA A 219 -13.19 -5.36 -2.22
C ALA A 219 -13.29 -4.09 -1.35
N PRO A 220 -12.93 -4.16 -0.05
CA PRO A 220 -12.77 -2.98 0.80
C PRO A 220 -11.96 -1.88 0.10
N THR A 221 -12.48 -0.66 0.10
CA THR A 221 -11.87 0.46 -0.63
C THR A 221 -11.65 1.69 0.22
N PHE A 222 -10.45 2.27 0.18
CA PHE A 222 -10.13 3.56 0.77
C PHE A 222 -10.05 4.63 -0.32
N PHE A 223 -10.98 5.58 -0.29
CA PHE A 223 -10.99 6.72 -1.20
C PHE A 223 -10.42 7.95 -0.50
N ALA A 224 -9.57 8.72 -1.17
CA ALA A 224 -9.10 10.02 -0.68
C ALA A 224 -9.23 11.06 -1.79
N TRP A 225 -9.67 12.27 -1.46
CA TRP A 225 -9.75 13.37 -2.43
C TRP A 225 -9.75 14.74 -1.74
N ALA A 226 -9.34 15.75 -2.51
CA ALA A 226 -9.35 17.14 -2.08
C ALA A 226 -10.74 17.77 -2.28
N VAL A 227 -11.18 18.64 -1.37
CA VAL A 227 -12.44 19.40 -1.49
C VAL A 227 -12.26 20.91 -1.56
N GLY A 228 -11.04 21.39 -1.75
CA GLY A 228 -10.79 22.80 -1.93
C GLY A 228 -9.34 23.22 -1.68
N GLY A 229 -8.82 23.95 -2.65
CA GLY A 229 -7.66 24.82 -2.55
C GLY A 229 -7.94 26.12 -3.30
N SER A 230 -7.07 27.12 -3.13
CA SER A 230 -7.27 28.52 -3.55
C SER A 230 -7.38 28.74 -5.08
N GLY A 231 -7.28 27.69 -5.90
CA GLY A 231 -7.23 27.76 -7.36
C GLY A 231 -8.45 27.25 -8.14
N GLY A 232 -9.59 27.00 -7.49
CA GLY A 232 -10.78 26.44 -8.15
C GLY A 232 -10.70 24.91 -8.22
N GLY A 233 -10.77 24.30 -7.04
CA GLY A 233 -10.57 22.86 -6.79
C GLY A 233 -11.13 21.96 -7.88
N GLN A 234 -10.31 20.99 -8.28
CA GLN A 234 -10.64 20.00 -9.30
C GLN A 234 -11.82 19.12 -8.83
N ILE A 235 -13.04 19.51 -9.21
CA ILE A 235 -14.33 18.89 -8.86
C ILE A 235 -14.41 17.41 -9.29
N PHE A 236 -13.51 16.96 -10.17
CA PHE A 236 -13.64 15.68 -10.86
C PHE A 236 -13.39 14.44 -9.98
N GLU A 237 -12.75 14.60 -8.81
CA GLU A 237 -12.48 13.52 -7.85
C GLU A 237 -13.58 13.36 -6.81
N ASP A 238 -14.50 14.34 -6.72
CA ASP A 238 -15.44 14.44 -5.61
C ASP A 238 -16.56 13.40 -5.73
N LEU A 239 -16.46 12.34 -4.92
CA LEU A 239 -17.48 11.31 -4.83
C LEU A 239 -18.69 11.73 -3.96
N ASP A 240 -18.60 12.86 -3.26
CA ASP A 240 -19.69 13.48 -2.48
C ASP A 240 -20.42 14.58 -3.23
N GLY A 241 -20.09 14.81 -4.51
CA GLY A 241 -20.74 15.83 -5.31
C GLY A 241 -22.24 15.57 -5.48
N THR A 242 -22.85 16.20 -6.48
CA THR A 242 -24.30 16.11 -6.73
C THR A 242 -24.83 14.68 -6.89
N THR A 243 -23.98 13.74 -7.28
CA THR A 243 -24.34 12.35 -7.53
C THR A 243 -24.20 11.42 -6.32
N LYS A 244 -23.58 11.87 -5.21
CA LYS A 244 -23.40 11.10 -3.97
C LYS A 244 -22.95 9.65 -4.19
N ILE A 245 -21.99 9.45 -5.11
CA ILE A 245 -21.56 8.13 -5.57
C ILE A 245 -21.04 7.30 -4.40
N TRP A 246 -20.27 7.90 -3.49
CA TRP A 246 -19.69 7.20 -2.35
C TRP A 246 -20.77 6.51 -1.49
N ASP A 247 -21.94 7.13 -1.31
CA ASP A 247 -23.02 6.56 -0.49
C ASP A 247 -23.65 5.31 -1.12
N GLY A 248 -23.65 5.21 -2.44
CA GLY A 248 -24.25 4.12 -3.22
C GLY A 248 -23.36 2.91 -3.46
N LEU A 249 -22.07 2.96 -3.09
CA LEU A 249 -21.16 1.84 -3.32
C LEU A 249 -21.52 0.62 -2.45
N PRO A 250 -21.50 -0.61 -3.00
CA PRO A 250 -21.90 -1.82 -2.27
C PRO A 250 -20.83 -2.31 -1.29
N GLN A 251 -19.54 -2.08 -1.57
CA GLN A 251 -18.43 -2.61 -0.77
C GLN A 251 -18.18 -1.84 0.55
N PRO A 252 -17.51 -2.47 1.53
CA PRO A 252 -16.93 -1.76 2.67
C PRO A 252 -16.01 -0.64 2.19
N ARG A 253 -16.14 0.55 2.78
CA ARG A 253 -15.44 1.73 2.24
C ARG A 253 -15.07 2.76 3.28
N TYR A 254 -14.01 3.48 2.97
CA TYR A 254 -13.51 4.62 3.70
C TYR A 254 -13.44 5.82 2.77
N ALA A 255 -13.58 7.02 3.32
CA ALA A 255 -13.33 8.27 2.64
C ALA A 255 -12.48 9.18 3.52
N ALA A 256 -11.40 9.69 2.97
CA ALA A 256 -10.54 10.70 3.57
C ALA A 256 -10.63 11.98 2.73
N VAL A 257 -11.42 12.93 3.21
CA VAL A 257 -11.74 14.17 2.50
C VAL A 257 -10.95 15.31 3.11
N TYR A 258 -10.07 15.97 2.35
CA TYR A 258 -9.12 16.94 2.91
C TYR A 258 -9.13 18.30 2.21
N GLN A 259 -8.68 19.33 2.92
CA GLN A 259 -8.40 20.65 2.34
C GLN A 259 -7.02 20.64 1.69
N GLY A 260 -6.97 20.76 0.36
CA GLY A 260 -5.72 20.75 -0.38
C GLY A 260 -5.92 20.65 -1.89
N GLU A 261 -4.90 20.15 -2.56
CA GLU A 261 -4.80 20.03 -4.02
C GLU A 261 -4.49 18.60 -4.45
N HIS A 262 -4.67 18.31 -5.74
CA HIS A 262 -4.56 16.97 -6.34
C HIS A 262 -3.23 16.23 -6.06
N PHE A 263 -2.13 16.99 -5.95
CA PHE A 263 -0.78 16.45 -5.82
C PHE A 263 -0.18 16.56 -4.40
N ASP A 264 -0.96 16.96 -3.38
CA ASP A 264 -0.45 17.12 -2.01
C ASP A 264 -0.03 15.80 -1.33
N TYR A 265 -0.28 14.65 -1.98
CA TYR A 265 0.29 13.36 -1.62
C TYR A 265 1.82 13.33 -1.75
N LEU A 266 2.37 14.07 -2.71
CA LEU A 266 3.80 14.13 -3.03
C LEU A 266 4.57 15.05 -2.08
N ARG A 267 5.90 15.05 -2.19
CA ARG A 267 6.76 16.00 -1.49
C ARG A 267 6.74 17.36 -2.22
N PRO A 268 7.01 18.49 -1.51
CA PRO A 268 7.01 19.82 -2.14
C PRO A 268 7.89 19.93 -3.40
N GLN A 269 9.05 19.29 -3.43
CA GLN A 269 9.95 19.30 -4.59
C GLN A 269 9.48 18.43 -5.76
N ASP A 270 8.43 17.64 -5.57
CA ASP A 270 7.94 16.65 -6.53
C ASP A 270 6.66 17.10 -7.26
N VAL A 271 6.10 18.28 -6.93
CA VAL A 271 4.85 18.80 -7.52
C VAL A 271 5.06 19.74 -8.72
N GLY A 272 6.31 20.05 -9.08
CA GLY A 272 6.61 20.97 -10.19
C GLY A 272 6.01 22.35 -9.97
N THR A 273 5.19 22.81 -10.92
CA THR A 273 4.51 24.12 -10.87
C THR A 273 3.03 24.03 -10.51
N ASP A 274 2.51 22.84 -10.17
CA ASP A 274 1.11 22.72 -9.75
C ASP A 274 0.87 23.31 -8.37
N LEU A 275 -0.39 23.65 -8.13
CA LEU A 275 -0.83 24.21 -6.86
C LEU A 275 -0.70 23.20 -5.73
N ARG A 276 -0.55 23.75 -4.53
CA ARG A 276 -0.48 23.01 -3.29
C ARG A 276 -1.44 23.56 -2.26
N GLY A 277 -2.00 22.64 -1.48
CA GLY A 277 -2.84 22.96 -0.36
C GLY A 277 -2.07 23.60 0.79
N PRO A 278 -2.80 24.13 1.78
CA PRO A 278 -2.21 24.79 2.94
C PRO A 278 -1.49 23.81 3.89
N CYS A 279 -1.79 22.51 3.80
CA CYS A 279 -1.26 21.51 4.72
C CYS A 279 -0.01 20.81 4.17
N PRO A 280 1.20 21.04 4.72
CA PRO A 280 2.41 20.35 4.29
C PRO A 280 2.45 18.88 4.76
N GLN A 281 1.66 18.51 5.76
CA GLN A 281 1.68 17.19 6.40
C GLN A 281 0.78 16.15 5.71
N LEU A 282 -0.01 16.53 4.71
CA LEU A 282 -1.02 15.66 4.11
C LEU A 282 -0.43 14.34 3.63
N GLY A 283 0.60 14.37 2.78
CA GLY A 283 1.13 13.14 2.22
C GLY A 283 1.72 12.18 3.27
N GLY A 284 2.22 12.71 4.41
CA GLY A 284 2.64 11.90 5.57
C GLY A 284 1.46 11.20 6.22
N ALA A 285 0.43 11.97 6.60
CA ALA A 285 -0.80 11.43 7.18
C ALA A 285 -1.52 10.43 6.28
N MET A 286 -1.53 10.69 4.97
CA MET A 286 -2.17 9.80 4.01
C MET A 286 -1.43 8.48 3.87
N ALA A 287 -0.09 8.48 3.86
CA ALA A 287 0.70 7.24 3.83
C ALA A 287 0.42 6.37 5.06
N ASP A 288 0.31 6.98 6.25
CA ASP A 288 -0.07 6.29 7.49
C ASP A 288 -1.49 5.73 7.42
N LEU A 289 -2.48 6.52 6.99
CA LEU A 289 -3.88 6.06 6.87
C LEU A 289 -4.01 4.91 5.87
N VAL A 290 -3.27 4.96 4.76
CA VAL A 290 -3.21 3.87 3.78
C VAL A 290 -2.61 2.61 4.39
N ALA A 291 -1.52 2.73 5.14
CA ALA A 291 -0.90 1.59 5.82
C ALA A 291 -1.83 0.98 6.89
N LEU A 292 -2.52 1.83 7.66
CA LEU A 292 -3.52 1.40 8.64
C LEU A 292 -4.69 0.67 7.98
N PHE A 293 -5.23 1.21 6.88
CA PHE A 293 -6.29 0.59 6.10
C PHE A 293 -5.86 -0.76 5.52
N LEU A 294 -4.70 -0.84 4.87
CA LEU A 294 -4.19 -2.10 4.33
C LEU A 294 -3.88 -3.12 5.44
N SER A 295 -3.47 -2.68 6.62
CA SER A 295 -3.25 -3.60 7.75
C SER A 295 -4.54 -4.20 8.30
N THR A 296 -5.67 -3.51 8.14
CA THR A 296 -7.00 -4.04 8.47
C THR A 296 -7.47 -5.09 7.47
N HIS A 297 -7.26 -4.85 6.16
CA HIS A 297 -7.89 -5.65 5.09
C HIS A 297 -6.94 -6.61 4.36
N LEU A 298 -5.63 -6.43 4.53
CA LEU A 298 -4.55 -7.25 4.00
C LEU A 298 -3.50 -7.47 5.10
N PRO A 299 -3.83 -8.23 6.16
CA PRO A 299 -2.91 -8.42 7.28
C PRO A 299 -1.67 -9.23 6.85
N VAL A 300 -0.50 -8.84 7.34
CA VAL A 300 0.73 -9.62 7.15
C VAL A 300 0.62 -10.96 7.91
N PRO A 301 1.02 -12.10 7.29
CA PRO A 301 1.00 -13.40 7.96
C PRO A 301 1.68 -13.35 9.32
N LEU A 302 1.03 -13.96 10.32
CA LEU A 302 1.52 -14.03 11.71
C LEU A 302 1.73 -12.67 12.39
N GLY A 303 1.35 -11.55 11.76
CA GLY A 303 1.26 -10.23 12.38
C GLY A 303 0.19 -10.23 13.47
N ARG A 304 0.50 -9.58 14.60
CA ARG A 304 -0.33 -9.63 15.82
C ARG A 304 -1.11 -8.34 16.02
N THR A 305 -0.65 -7.25 15.42
CA THR A 305 -1.30 -5.95 15.58
C THR A 305 -2.61 -5.92 14.79
N ARG A 306 -3.66 -5.37 15.41
CA ARG A 306 -4.97 -5.14 14.80
C ARG A 306 -5.24 -3.64 14.75
N VAL A 307 -5.84 -3.20 13.66
CA VAL A 307 -6.22 -1.79 13.44
C VAL A 307 -7.73 -1.70 13.47
N GLY A 308 -8.25 -0.70 14.17
CA GLY A 308 -9.69 -0.44 14.27
C GLY A 308 -10.27 0.17 12.99
N ALA A 309 -11.60 0.18 12.89
CA ALA A 309 -12.32 0.82 11.79
C ALA A 309 -12.12 2.35 11.73
N ASP A 310 -11.68 2.97 12.81
CA ASP A 310 -11.37 4.41 12.86
C ASP A 310 -9.99 4.77 12.30
N LEU A 311 -9.21 3.75 11.90
CA LEU A 311 -7.83 3.87 11.43
C LEU A 311 -6.98 4.68 12.43
N MET A 312 -7.09 4.35 13.72
CA MET A 312 -6.18 4.84 14.74
C MET A 312 -4.86 4.04 14.74
N PRO A 313 -3.70 4.70 14.81
CA PRO A 313 -2.45 4.03 15.09
C PRO A 313 -2.57 3.17 16.36
N PRO A 314 -2.29 1.86 16.29
CA PRO A 314 -2.42 0.96 17.42
C PRO A 314 -1.35 1.27 18.47
N GLN A 315 -1.72 1.16 19.75
CA GLN A 315 -0.76 1.23 20.85
C GLN A 315 -0.13 -0.15 21.05
N VAL A 316 1.19 -0.24 20.93
CA VAL A 316 1.94 -1.48 21.04
C VAL A 316 3.16 -1.26 21.92
N ASP A 317 3.33 -2.11 22.92
CA ASP A 317 4.58 -2.17 23.69
C ASP A 317 5.68 -2.79 22.82
N LEU A 318 6.70 -1.99 22.52
CA LEU A 318 7.86 -2.41 21.73
C LEU A 318 8.99 -2.86 22.65
N THR A 319 9.71 -3.89 22.21
CA THR A 319 11.01 -4.19 22.82
C THR A 319 12.06 -3.16 22.38
N PRO A 320 13.18 -3.00 23.10
CA PRO A 320 14.24 -2.06 22.69
C PRO A 320 14.74 -2.30 21.25
N GLN A 321 14.79 -3.55 20.80
CA GLN A 321 15.17 -3.89 19.43
C GLN A 321 14.10 -3.41 18.42
N GLN A 322 12.81 -3.53 18.75
CA GLN A 322 11.73 -3.05 17.91
C GLN A 322 11.66 -1.52 17.87
N GLU A 323 11.93 -0.84 18.98
CA GLU A 323 12.02 0.63 19.04
C GLU A 323 13.09 1.18 18.09
N PHE A 324 14.23 0.50 18.01
CA PHE A 324 15.30 0.84 17.05
C PHE A 324 14.81 0.84 15.60
N PHE A 325 14.02 -0.16 15.21
CA PHE A 325 13.43 -0.20 13.87
C PHE A 325 12.25 0.78 13.72
N ALA A 326 11.51 1.05 14.80
CA ALA A 326 10.32 1.90 14.78
C ALA A 326 10.62 3.35 14.41
N GLY A 327 11.66 3.97 14.99
CA GLY A 327 12.01 5.36 14.68
C GLY A 327 10.78 6.28 14.63
N ALA A 328 10.58 7.00 13.51
CA ALA A 328 9.44 7.88 13.28
C ALA A 328 8.22 7.22 12.58
N HIS A 329 8.03 5.91 12.73
CA HIS A 329 6.92 5.17 12.12
C HIS A 329 5.54 5.67 12.59
N LEU A 330 4.61 5.83 11.64
CA LEU A 330 3.22 6.26 11.86
C LEU A 330 3.04 7.60 12.61
N GLN A 331 3.98 8.55 12.45
CA GLN A 331 3.86 9.87 13.07
C GLN A 331 3.08 10.89 12.22
N GLY A 332 2.83 10.61 10.95
CA GLY A 332 2.18 11.53 10.00
C GLY A 332 0.77 11.92 10.42
N VAL A 333 -0.05 10.97 10.90
CA VAL A 333 -1.41 11.27 11.39
C VAL A 333 -1.37 12.23 12.60
N ALA A 334 -0.47 11.98 13.56
CA ALA A 334 -0.34 12.82 14.75
C ALA A 334 0.19 14.22 14.40
N GLN A 335 1.21 14.30 13.53
CA GLN A 335 1.77 15.56 13.04
C GLN A 335 0.74 16.38 12.27
N PHE A 336 -0.09 15.73 11.45
CA PHE A 336 -1.19 16.38 10.73
C PHE A 336 -2.25 16.92 11.68
N ALA A 337 -2.67 16.13 12.67
CA ALA A 337 -3.69 16.54 13.63
C ALA A 337 -3.27 17.77 14.45
N ALA A 338 -1.96 17.91 14.71
CA ALA A 338 -1.40 19.05 15.43
C ALA A 338 -1.06 20.27 14.56
N ALA A 339 -1.04 20.12 13.22
CA ALA A 339 -0.58 21.17 12.32
C ALA A 339 -1.68 22.19 11.98
N PRO A 340 -1.43 23.50 12.12
CA PRO A 340 -2.36 24.53 11.67
C PRO A 340 -2.63 24.43 10.17
N GLY A 341 -3.89 24.66 9.76
CA GLY A 341 -4.29 24.61 8.36
C GLY A 341 -4.39 23.20 7.76
N CYS A 342 -4.13 22.15 8.55
CA CYS A 342 -4.37 20.77 8.16
C CYS A 342 -5.76 20.35 8.62
N ARG A 343 -6.61 19.94 7.68
CA ARG A 343 -7.94 19.41 7.99
C ARG A 343 -8.30 18.26 7.06
N LEU A 344 -8.74 17.16 7.66
CA LEU A 344 -9.21 15.97 6.96
C LEU A 344 -10.39 15.38 7.73
N ASP A 345 -11.50 15.15 7.03
CA ASP A 345 -12.66 14.44 7.54
C ASP A 345 -12.57 12.98 7.05
N LEU A 346 -12.29 12.05 7.97
CA LEU A 346 -12.25 10.61 7.73
C LEU A 346 -13.62 10.03 8.06
N ARG A 347 -14.14 9.16 7.20
CA ARG A 347 -15.38 8.41 7.47
C ARG A 347 -15.31 7.01 6.88
N TRP A 348 -16.14 6.12 7.42
CA TRP A 348 -16.20 4.74 6.99
C TRP A 348 -17.63 4.21 7.04
N LYS A 349 -17.92 3.28 6.13
CA LYS A 349 -19.14 2.49 6.10
C LYS A 349 -18.76 1.05 5.80
N LEU A 350 -18.79 0.24 6.85
CA LEU A 350 -18.51 -1.19 6.87
C LEU A 350 -19.81 -1.93 7.22
N ASP A 351 -19.88 -3.24 6.97
CA ASP A 351 -21.11 -4.04 7.10
C ASP A 351 -21.87 -3.81 8.42
N ALA A 352 -21.15 -3.74 9.54
CA ALA A 352 -21.73 -3.57 10.87
C ALA A 352 -21.43 -2.20 11.53
N VAL A 353 -20.56 -1.38 10.92
CA VAL A 353 -20.01 -0.18 11.57
C VAL A 353 -19.94 0.97 10.57
N THR A 354 -20.60 2.08 10.90
CA THR A 354 -20.44 3.37 10.22
C THR A 354 -19.91 4.38 11.23
N GLY A 355 -19.02 5.26 10.79
CA GLY A 355 -18.49 6.30 11.67
C GLY A 355 -17.69 7.34 10.93
N SER A 356 -17.27 8.36 11.67
CA SER A 356 -16.42 9.43 11.18
C SER A 356 -15.53 9.98 12.28
N ARG A 357 -14.44 10.61 11.86
CA ARG A 357 -13.48 11.30 12.71
C ARG A 357 -12.87 12.45 11.93
N ARG A 358 -12.75 13.62 12.57
CA ARG A 358 -11.97 14.74 12.04
C ARG A 358 -10.52 14.65 12.52
N LEU A 359 -9.58 14.90 11.62
CA LEU A 359 -8.18 15.14 11.91
C LEU A 359 -7.86 16.61 11.64
N GLY A 360 -7.14 17.24 12.56
CA GLY A 360 -6.81 18.67 12.51
C GLY A 360 -7.73 19.55 13.36
N PRO A 361 -7.35 20.82 13.58
CA PRO A 361 -8.08 21.79 14.41
C PRO A 361 -9.44 22.24 13.85
#